data_AF-A0A965PPN0-F1
#
_entry.id   AF-A0A965PPN0-F1
#
_cell.length_a   1.000
_cell.length_b   1.000
_cell.length_c   1.000
_cell.angle_alpha   90.00
_cell.angle_beta   90.00
_cell.angle_gamma   90.00
#
_symmetry.space_group_name_H-M   'P 1'
#
loop_
_entity.id
_entity.type
_entity.pdbx_description
1 polymer ?
#
loop_
_entity_poly.entity_id
_entity_poly.type
_entity_poly.pdbx_seq_one_letter_code
_entity_poly.pdbx_strand_id
1 'polypeptide(L)'
;MRKIEALMCDAIRNRKPFKSGNTEVKPVTYGHNDHIQGETNVYHHNNWIATITYYADRVDYVNVNNCGWQSSTTKSRLNAILRTFTEWAVYQKAHTWYSYNYKHVAHDALFPNSEWVHFKA
;
A
#
# COMPACT_ATOMS: atom_id res chain seq x y z
N MET A 1 -0.19 2.72 14.55
CA MET A 1 0.69 2.00 13.62
C MET A 1 1.72 1.22 14.43
N ARG A 2 2.02 -0.03 14.08
CA ARG A 2 3.02 -0.88 14.77
C ARG A 2 4.45 -0.52 14.33
N LYS A 3 5.47 -0.88 15.12
CA LYS A 3 6.89 -0.62 14.79
C LYS A 3 7.29 -1.13 13.40
N ILE A 4 6.91 -2.37 13.06
CA ILE A 4 7.19 -2.95 11.73
C ILE A 4 6.54 -2.17 10.58
N GLU A 5 5.33 -1.65 10.79
CA GLU A 5 4.60 -0.87 9.79
C GLU A 5 5.26 0.51 9.59
N ALA A 6 5.74 1.13 10.68
CA ALA A 6 6.49 2.37 10.60
C ALA A 6 7.81 2.20 9.84
N LEU A 7 8.57 1.14 10.12
CA LEU A 7 9.81 0.81 9.40
C LEU A 7 9.55 0.48 7.93
N MET A 8 8.49 -0.26 7.63
CA MET A 8 8.05 -0.53 6.26
C MET A 8 7.73 0.78 5.51
N CYS A 9 6.96 1.69 6.11
CA CYS A 9 6.63 2.96 5.49
C CYS A 9 7.85 3.87 5.32
N ASP A 10 8.79 3.85 6.26
CA ASP A 10 10.06 4.57 6.13
C ASP A 10 10.91 4.04 4.97
N ALA A 11 10.99 2.71 4.82
CA ALA A 11 11.66 2.08 3.68
C ALA A 11 11.03 2.45 2.33
N ILE A 12 9.69 2.50 2.26
CA ILE A 12 8.96 2.95 1.07
C ILE A 12 9.28 4.41 0.75
N ARG A 13 9.19 5.33 1.73
CA ARG A 13 9.54 6.76 1.54
C ARG A 13 10.94 6.95 0.99
N ASN A 14 11.90 6.21 1.55
CA ASN A 14 13.30 6.32 1.18
C ASN A 14 13.67 5.47 -0.05
N ARG A 15 12.71 4.75 -0.66
CA ARG A 15 12.92 3.83 -1.78
C ARG A 15 14.06 2.84 -1.49
N LYS A 16 14.08 2.28 -0.27
CA LYS A 16 15.10 1.33 0.19
C LYS A 16 14.53 -0.07 0.33
N PRO A 17 15.31 -1.12 -0.02
CA PRO A 17 14.90 -2.48 0.27
C PRO A 17 14.79 -2.67 1.78
N PHE A 18 13.76 -3.40 2.21
CA PHE A 18 13.54 -3.72 3.61
C PHE A 18 12.92 -5.10 3.75
N LYS A 19 13.30 -5.82 4.82
CA LYS A 19 12.70 -7.10 5.16
C LYS A 19 12.68 -7.28 6.67
N SER A 20 11.52 -7.62 7.21
CA SER A 20 11.36 -7.95 8.62
C SER A 20 10.19 -8.91 8.81
N GLY A 21 10.47 -10.08 9.39
CA GLY A 21 9.49 -11.17 9.51
C GLY A 21 8.81 -11.45 8.17
N ASN A 22 7.48 -11.38 8.16
CA ASN A 22 6.67 -11.63 6.97
C ASN A 22 6.41 -10.38 6.12
N THR A 23 7.19 -9.30 6.25
CA THR A 23 7.01 -8.05 5.47
C THR A 23 8.27 -7.73 4.71
N GLU A 24 8.15 -7.44 3.42
CA GLU A 24 9.28 -7.15 2.52
C GLU A 24 8.92 -5.97 1.59
N VAL A 25 9.87 -5.08 1.33
CA VAL A 25 9.76 -3.91 0.47
C VAL A 25 10.83 -4.02 -0.60
N LYS A 26 10.42 -3.93 -1.88
CA LYS A 26 11.30 -4.02 -3.05
C LYS A 26 11.08 -2.78 -3.93
N PRO A 27 11.91 -1.75 -3.78
CA PRO A 27 11.96 -0.66 -4.73
C PRO A 27 12.39 -1.19 -6.09
N VAL A 28 11.74 -0.69 -7.14
CA VAL A 28 12.14 -0.93 -8.52
C VAL A 28 12.22 0.40 -9.24
N THR A 29 13.33 0.64 -9.90
CA THR A 29 13.57 1.89 -10.64
C THR A 29 13.59 1.58 -12.11
N TYR A 30 12.84 2.34 -12.90
CA TYR A 30 12.78 2.21 -14.35
C TYR A 30 13.02 3.58 -14.98
N GLY A 31 13.97 3.67 -15.91
CA GLY A 31 14.23 4.93 -16.60
C GLY A 31 15.51 4.89 -17.43
N HIS A 32 15.49 5.64 -18.52
CA HIS A 32 16.65 5.99 -19.33
C HIS A 32 16.69 7.52 -19.36
N ASN A 33 17.84 8.13 -19.01
CA ASN A 33 18.04 9.59 -18.89
C ASN A 33 17.33 10.24 -17.65
N ASP A 34 17.25 11.58 -17.62
CA ASP A 34 16.84 12.43 -16.47
C ASP A 34 15.40 12.22 -15.94
N HIS A 35 14.62 11.29 -16.50
CA HIS A 35 13.28 10.94 -16.04
C HIS A 35 13.30 9.59 -15.33
N ILE A 36 13.70 9.60 -14.07
CA ILE A 36 13.66 8.42 -13.21
C ILE A 36 12.21 8.19 -12.78
N GLN A 37 11.57 7.15 -13.34
CA GLN A 37 10.35 6.59 -12.79
C GLN A 37 10.72 5.45 -11.84
N GLY A 38 9.81 5.15 -10.92
CA GLY A 38 10.03 4.06 -10.00
C GLY A 38 8.74 3.62 -9.36
N GLU A 39 8.79 2.42 -8.84
CA GLU A 39 7.74 1.82 -8.05
C GLU A 39 8.34 1.18 -6.81
N THR A 40 7.52 0.89 -5.82
CA THR A 40 7.93 0.11 -4.66
C THR A 40 6.88 -0.94 -4.38
N ASN A 41 7.30 -2.20 -4.51
CA ASN A 41 6.46 -3.36 -4.29
C ASN A 41 6.57 -3.80 -2.84
N VAL A 42 5.43 -4.03 -2.20
CA VAL A 42 5.37 -4.49 -0.80
C VAL A 42 4.75 -5.88 -0.76
N TYR A 43 5.41 -6.76 -0.02
CA TYR A 43 4.99 -8.14 0.16
C TYR A 43 4.66 -8.43 1.62
N HIS A 44 3.59 -9.18 1.85
CA HIS A 44 3.23 -9.73 3.15
C HIS A 44 2.98 -11.24 3.05
N HIS A 45 3.73 -12.05 3.80
CA HIS A 45 3.74 -13.51 3.64
C HIS A 45 4.01 -13.95 2.20
N ASN A 46 4.96 -13.28 1.53
CA ASN A 46 5.29 -13.45 0.11
C ASN A 46 4.15 -13.11 -0.87
N ASN A 47 3.00 -12.62 -0.41
CA ASN A 47 1.94 -12.08 -1.27
C ASN A 47 2.23 -10.63 -1.63
N TRP A 48 2.09 -10.25 -2.89
CA TRP A 48 2.28 -8.87 -3.35
C TRP A 48 1.04 -8.03 -3.02
N ILE A 49 1.11 -7.28 -1.92
CA ILE A 49 -0.06 -6.58 -1.35
C ILE A 49 -0.15 -5.11 -1.73
N ALA A 50 0.93 -4.50 -2.21
CA ALA A 50 0.92 -3.10 -2.63
C ALA A 50 1.99 -2.76 -3.67
N THR A 51 1.69 -1.75 -4.47
CA THR A 51 2.60 -1.06 -5.39
C THR A 51 2.43 0.43 -5.21
N ILE A 52 3.50 1.11 -4.85
CA ILE A 52 3.55 2.56 -4.70
C ILE A 52 4.31 3.10 -5.92
N THR A 53 3.65 3.87 -6.77
CA THR A 53 4.28 4.45 -7.96
C THR A 53 4.60 5.93 -7.73
N TYR A 54 5.76 6.34 -8.25
CA TYR A 54 6.27 7.68 -8.07
C TYR A 54 6.37 8.42 -9.40
N TYR A 55 6.05 9.71 -9.35
CA TYR A 55 6.41 10.67 -10.39
C TYR A 55 7.38 11.69 -9.79
N ALA A 56 8.60 11.75 -10.33
CA ALA A 56 9.73 12.47 -9.72
C ALA A 56 9.92 12.06 -8.24
N ASP A 57 9.78 12.99 -7.30
CA ASP A 57 9.97 12.74 -5.86
C ASP A 57 8.66 12.51 -5.08
N ARG A 58 7.51 12.44 -5.78
CA ARG A 58 6.19 12.33 -5.17
C ARG A 58 5.55 10.98 -5.46
N VAL A 59 4.70 10.51 -4.54
CA VAL A 59 3.80 9.39 -4.82
C VAL A 59 2.68 9.90 -5.70
N ASP A 60 2.39 9.20 -6.80
CA ASP A 60 1.29 9.52 -7.69
C ASP A 60 0.05 8.67 -7.36
N TYR A 61 0.27 7.36 -7.20
CA TYR A 61 -0.78 6.43 -6.82
C TYR A 61 -0.26 5.24 -6.02
N VAL A 62 -1.18 4.64 -5.27
CA VAL A 62 -0.98 3.44 -4.47
C VAL A 62 -1.99 2.40 -4.91
N ASN A 63 -1.50 1.28 -5.42
CA ASN A 63 -2.31 0.10 -5.70
C ASN A 63 -2.18 -0.87 -4.53
N VAL A 64 -3.28 -1.48 -4.09
CA VAL A 64 -3.27 -2.51 -3.05
C VAL A 64 -4.13 -3.71 -3.40
N ASN A 65 -3.79 -4.87 -2.86
CA ASN A 65 -4.53 -6.12 -3.00
C ASN A 65 -4.45 -6.89 -1.66
N ASN A 66 -5.55 -7.47 -1.19
CA ASN A 66 -5.52 -8.32 0.00
C ASN A 66 -5.04 -9.76 -0.30
N CYS A 67 -4.88 -10.11 -1.58
CA CYS A 67 -4.47 -11.41 -2.10
C CYS A 67 -5.29 -12.58 -1.54
N GLY A 68 -6.59 -12.36 -1.31
CA GLY A 68 -7.49 -13.36 -0.71
C GLY A 68 -7.45 -13.42 0.81
N TRP A 69 -6.57 -12.65 1.45
CA TRP A 69 -6.36 -12.67 2.90
C TRP A 69 -7.06 -11.51 3.61
N GLN A 70 -8.31 -11.75 4.01
CA GLN A 70 -9.09 -10.82 4.83
C GLN A 70 -8.76 -10.90 6.33
N SER A 71 -7.47 -10.88 6.67
CA SER A 71 -6.95 -11.00 8.04
C SER A 71 -6.70 -9.63 8.70
N SER A 72 -6.62 -9.61 10.03
CA SER A 72 -6.29 -8.40 10.81
C SER A 72 -4.87 -7.90 10.53
N THR A 73 -3.91 -8.80 10.25
CA THR A 73 -2.54 -8.44 9.90
C THR A 73 -2.48 -7.82 8.51
N THR A 74 -3.08 -8.44 7.49
CA THR A 74 -3.16 -7.87 6.13
C THR A 74 -3.81 -6.49 6.16
N LYS A 75 -4.96 -6.35 6.84
CA LYS A 75 -5.67 -5.06 6.98
C LYS A 75 -4.78 -3.97 7.55
N SER A 76 -3.96 -4.31 8.53
CA SER A 76 -3.07 -3.38 9.20
C SER A 76 -1.90 -2.94 8.31
N ARG A 77 -1.34 -3.83 7.48
CA ARG A 77 -0.29 -3.47 6.51
C ARG A 77 -0.85 -2.55 5.43
N LEU A 78 -2.01 -2.91 4.85
CA LEU A 78 -2.69 -2.08 3.87
C LEU A 78 -3.01 -0.69 4.43
N ASN A 79 -3.61 -0.62 5.62
CA ASN A 79 -3.90 0.67 6.25
C ASN A 79 -2.66 1.49 6.61
N ALA A 80 -1.55 0.85 6.98
CA ALA A 80 -0.31 1.58 7.25
C ALA A 80 0.21 2.27 5.97
N ILE A 81 0.16 1.58 4.83
CA ILE A 81 0.54 2.14 3.53
C ILE A 81 -0.45 3.24 3.13
N LEU A 82 -1.75 2.92 3.05
CA LEU A 82 -2.76 3.85 2.57
C LEU A 82 -2.80 5.14 3.40
N ARG A 83 -2.76 5.07 4.73
CA ARG A 83 -2.76 6.27 5.59
C ARG A 83 -1.47 7.08 5.50
N THR A 84 -0.38 6.48 5.07
CA THR A 84 0.91 7.17 4.95
C THR A 84 1.05 7.90 3.63
N PHE A 85 0.54 7.31 2.55
CA PHE A 85 0.80 7.74 1.18
C PHE A 85 -0.45 8.22 0.44
N THR A 86 -1.62 8.15 1.06
CA THR A 86 -2.90 8.56 0.47
C THR A 86 -3.86 9.08 1.55
N GLU A 87 -5.06 9.45 1.13
CA GLU A 87 -6.18 9.85 1.99
C GLU A 87 -7.20 8.73 2.25
N TRP A 88 -6.82 7.49 1.95
CA TRP A 88 -7.69 6.32 2.02
C TRP A 88 -7.37 5.41 3.20
N ALA A 89 -8.35 4.60 3.57
CA ALA A 89 -8.21 3.50 4.50
C ALA A 89 -9.18 2.37 4.17
N VAL A 90 -8.91 1.18 4.69
CA VAL A 90 -9.77 0.00 4.57
C VAL A 90 -10.30 -0.43 5.93
N TYR A 91 -11.54 -0.88 5.98
CA TYR A 91 -12.14 -1.47 7.17
C TYR A 91 -12.99 -2.69 6.81
N GLN A 92 -13.49 -3.38 7.84
CA GLN A 92 -14.31 -4.57 7.68
C GLN A 92 -15.57 -4.44 8.52
N LYS A 93 -16.72 -4.76 7.93
CA LYS A 93 -18.03 -4.83 8.60
C LYS A 93 -18.78 -6.06 8.08
N ALA A 94 -19.27 -6.90 8.99
CA ALA A 94 -19.99 -8.14 8.65
C ALA A 94 -19.23 -9.00 7.61
N HIS A 95 -17.96 -9.26 7.88
CA HIS A 95 -17.02 -9.98 7.00
C HIS A 95 -16.67 -9.31 5.66
N THR A 96 -17.44 -8.32 5.20
CA THR A 96 -17.14 -7.56 3.99
C THR A 96 -16.16 -6.43 4.26
N TRP A 97 -15.22 -6.23 3.33
CA TRP A 97 -14.24 -5.16 3.39
C TRP A 97 -14.68 -3.98 2.54
N TYR A 98 -14.36 -2.78 3.04
CA TYR A 98 -14.68 -1.52 2.39
C TYR A 98 -13.46 -0.60 2.41
N SER A 99 -13.32 0.24 1.40
CA SER A 99 -12.42 1.39 1.40
C SER A 99 -13.21 2.68 1.57
N TYR A 100 -12.60 3.67 2.19
CA TYR A 100 -13.18 5.01 2.36
C TYR A 100 -12.08 6.05 2.31
N ASN A 101 -12.42 7.23 1.81
CA ASN A 101 -11.58 8.43 1.91
C ASN A 101 -11.93 9.14 3.23
N TYR A 102 -10.95 9.43 4.08
CA TYR A 102 -11.22 10.06 5.38
C TYR A 102 -11.19 11.59 5.35
N LYS A 103 -10.78 12.21 4.23
CA LYS A 103 -10.88 13.66 4.01
C LYS A 103 -12.18 14.07 3.33
N HIS A 104 -12.73 13.20 2.48
CA HIS A 104 -14.03 13.38 1.85
C HIS A 104 -14.98 12.34 2.43
N VAL A 105 -15.98 12.74 3.22
CA VAL A 105 -16.88 11.87 4.00
C VAL A 105 -17.85 11.04 3.12
N ALA A 106 -17.44 10.64 1.92
CA ALA A 106 -18.26 9.91 0.96
C ALA A 106 -17.49 8.77 0.27
N HIS A 107 -18.25 7.68 0.07
CA HIS A 107 -17.97 6.43 -0.63
C HIS A 107 -17.18 5.38 0.15
N ASP A 108 -17.90 4.73 1.08
CA ASP A 108 -17.68 3.32 1.40
C ASP A 108 -17.81 2.50 0.10
N ALA A 109 -16.70 2.27 -0.57
CA ALA A 109 -16.65 1.39 -1.73
C ALA A 109 -16.31 -0.03 -1.26
N LEU A 110 -16.90 -1.03 -1.91
CA LEU A 110 -16.51 -2.42 -1.68
C LEU A 110 -15.00 -2.55 -1.97
N PHE A 111 -14.25 -3.09 -1.01
CA PHE A 111 -12.88 -3.49 -1.26
C PHE A 111 -12.91 -4.96 -1.73
N PRO A 112 -12.70 -5.23 -3.02
CA PRO A 112 -12.84 -6.57 -3.59
C PRO A 112 -11.79 -7.53 -3.02
N ASN A 113 -12.10 -8.82 -3.11
CA ASN A 113 -11.21 -9.88 -2.65
C ASN A 113 -10.30 -10.34 -3.78
N SER A 114 -8.99 -10.41 -3.52
CA SER A 114 -7.95 -10.83 -4.47
C SER A 114 -7.80 -9.93 -5.70
N GLU A 115 -8.36 -8.73 -5.70
CA GLU A 115 -8.28 -7.79 -6.81
C GLU A 115 -7.48 -6.54 -6.43
N TRP A 116 -6.85 -5.93 -7.43
CA TRP A 116 -6.10 -4.70 -7.26
C TRP A 116 -7.03 -3.50 -7.24
N VAL A 117 -6.86 -2.66 -6.23
CA VAL A 117 -7.61 -1.41 -6.08
C VAL A 117 -6.64 -0.24 -6.16
N HIS A 118 -6.97 0.73 -7.00
CA HIS A 118 -6.16 1.90 -7.28
C HIS A 118 -6.59 3.10 -6.41
N PHE A 119 -5.65 3.69 -5.69
CA PHE A 119 -5.87 4.87 -4.85
C PHE A 119 -4.95 5.99 -5.29
N LYS A 120 -5.54 7.15 -5.61
CA LYS A 120 -4.77 8.37 -5.86
C LYS A 120 -4.18 8.89 -4.55
N ALA A 121 -2.90 9.27 -4.61
CA ALA A 121 -2.16 9.83 -3.48
C ALA A 121 -2.48 11.30 -3.23
#